data_AF-A0A972IP26-F1
#
_entry.id   AF-A0A972IP26-F1
#
_cell.length_a   1.000
_cell.length_b   1.000
_cell.length_c   1.000
_cell.angle_alpha   90.00
_cell.angle_beta   90.00
_cell.angle_gamma   90.00
#
_symmetry.space_group_name_H-M   'P 1'
#
loop_
_entity.id
_entity.type
_entity.pdbx_description
1 polymer ?
#
loop_
_entity_poly.entity_id
_entity_poly.type
_entity_poly.pdbx_seq_one_letter_code
_entity_poly.pdbx_strand_id
1 'polypeptide(L)' 'MEERGLRAKAKELILYYQKEAQAAFLTTLDPKGFPHTRAMMNLRNERAFPTAKALFEGHEEDFVTYFSTV' A
#
# COMPACT_ATOMS: atom_id res chain seq x y z
N MET A 1 -27.42 -6.15 1.08
CA MET A 1 -27.20 -5.13 0.04
C MET A 1 -26.28 -4.01 0.54
N GLU A 2 -26.48 -3.55 1.77
CA GLU A 2 -25.67 -2.52 2.47
C GLU A 2 -24.18 -2.89 2.66
N GLU A 3 -23.89 -4.13 3.08
CA GLU A 3 -22.51 -4.60 3.29
C GLU A 3 -21.65 -4.57 2.02
N ARG A 4 -22.24 -4.91 0.86
CA ARG A 4 -21.52 -4.88 -0.42
C ARG A 4 -21.12 -3.46 -0.81
N GLY A 5 -21.98 -2.48 -0.54
CA GLY A 5 -21.69 -1.06 -0.75
C GLY A 5 -20.57 -0.57 0.17
N LEU A 6 -20.61 -0.95 1.44
CA LEU A 6 -19.56 -0.60 2.41
C LEU A 6 -18.19 -1.16 2.01
N ARG A 7 -18.14 -2.45 1.61
CA ARG A 7 -16.90 -3.10 1.16
C ARG A 7 -16.32 -2.42 -0.09
N ALA A 8 -17.18 -2.08 -1.06
CA ALA A 8 -16.75 -1.36 -2.25
C ALA A 8 -16.15 0.02 -1.90
N LYS A 9 -16.80 0.76 -0.98
CA LYS A 9 -16.29 2.06 -0.55
C LYS A 9 -14.98 1.95 0.22
N ALA A 10 -14.84 0.96 1.09
CA ALA A 10 -13.60 0.69 1.81
C ALA A 10 -12.45 0.39 0.84
N LYS A 11 -12.70 -0.44 -0.18
CA LYS A 11 -11.72 -0.74 -1.22
C LYS A 11 -11.23 0.53 -1.93
N GLU A 12 -12.16 1.36 -2.40
CA GLU A 12 -11.86 2.64 -3.08
C GLU A 12 -10.98 3.55 -2.20
N LEU A 13 -11.34 3.71 -0.93
CA LEU A 13 -10.60 4.55 0.02
C LEU A 13 -9.19 3.99 0.29
N ILE A 14 -9.05 2.68 0.49
CA ILE A 14 -7.75 2.04 0.72
C ILE A 14 -6.84 2.25 -0.50
N LEU A 15 -7.35 2.03 -1.71
CA LEU A 15 -6.59 2.22 -2.95
C LEU A 15 -6.16 3.68 -3.12
N TYR A 16 -7.04 4.63 -2.80
CA TYR A 16 -6.71 6.06 -2.79
C TYR A 16 -5.57 6.37 -1.81
N TYR A 17 -5.69 5.94 -0.54
CA TYR A 17 -4.65 6.22 0.45
C TYR A 17 -3.32 5.51 0.15
N GLN A 18 -3.34 4.33 -0.45
CA GLN A 18 -2.11 3.68 -0.89
C GLN A 18 -1.37 4.49 -1.97
N LYS A 19 -2.07 5.26 -2.81
CA LYS A 19 -1.45 6.14 -3.81
C LYS A 19 -1.01 7.48 -3.19
N GLU A 20 -1.79 8.04 -2.27
CA GLU A 20 -1.53 9.41 -1.78
C GLU A 20 -0.65 9.50 -0.53
N ALA A 21 -0.54 8.41 0.25
CA ALA A 21 0.25 8.41 1.48
C ALA A 21 1.71 8.79 1.20
N GLN A 22 2.30 9.60 2.08
CA GLN A 22 3.69 10.08 1.93
C GLN A 22 4.73 8.96 2.15
N ALA A 23 4.40 7.97 2.98
CA ALA A 23 5.25 6.85 3.30
C ALA A 23 4.41 5.58 3.50
N ALA A 24 5.05 4.42 3.36
CA ALA A 24 4.48 3.13 3.74
C ALA A 24 5.14 2.66 5.05
N PHE A 25 4.40 1.99 5.92
CA PHE A 25 4.94 1.41 7.14
C PHE A 25 4.81 -0.11 7.08
N LEU A 26 5.93 -0.80 7.22
CA LEU A 26 5.97 -2.26 7.30
C LEU A 26 6.24 -2.67 8.74
N THR A 27 5.29 -3.38 9.34
CA THR A 27 5.47 -4.02 10.65
C THR A 27 5.61 -5.52 10.44
N THR A 28 6.70 -6.08 10.96
CA THR A 28 6.95 -7.53 11.00
C THR A 28 7.00 -8.00 12.45
N LEU A 29 6.79 -9.29 12.70
CA LEU A 29 6.94 -9.89 14.02
C LEU A 29 8.21 -10.74 14.05
N ASP A 30 8.98 -10.66 15.13
CA ASP A 30 10.08 -11.59 15.38
C ASP A 30 9.56 -12.98 15.84
N PRO A 31 10.43 -13.99 16.02
CA PRO A 31 10.00 -15.31 16.50
C PRO A 31 9.36 -15.31 17.91
N LYS A 32 9.51 -14.23 18.68
CA LYS A 32 8.88 -14.06 20.00
C LYS A 32 7.59 -13.23 19.93
N GLY A 33 7.19 -12.78 18.75
CA GLY A 33 6.01 -11.94 18.53
C GLY A 33 6.23 -10.45 18.78
N PHE A 34 7.47 -9.98 18.93
CA PHE A 34 7.75 -8.56 19.12
C PHE A 34 7.67 -7.79 17.77
N PRO A 35 6.97 -6.64 17.71
CA PRO A 35 6.79 -5.91 16.47
C PRO A 35 8.02 -5.06 16.10
N HIS A 36 8.42 -5.17 14.84
CA HIS A 36 9.43 -4.32 14.22
C HIS A 36 8.79 -3.51 13.09
N THR A 37 8.60 -2.21 13.33
CA THR A 37 8.04 -1.26 12.36
C THR A 37 9.14 -0.48 11.67
N ARG A 38 9.08 -0.39 10.34
CA ARG A 38 9.98 0.42 9.52
C ARG A 38 9.18 1.34 8.61
N ALA A 39 9.65 2.59 8.48
CA ALA A 39 9.18 3.49 7.44
C ALA A 39 9.87 3.12 6.12
N MET A 40 9.06 3.01 5.06
CA MET A 40 9.45 2.61 3.72
C MET A 40 9.00 3.68 2.73
N MET A 41 9.66 3.74 1.58
CA MET A 41 9.20 4.57 0.47
C MET A 41 7.86 4.05 -0.06
N ASN A 42 6.89 4.94 -0.25
CA ASN A 42 5.65 4.58 -0.94
C ASN A 42 5.84 4.65 -2.46
N LEU A 43 6.34 3.57 -3.06
CA LEU A 43 6.59 3.51 -4.51
C LEU A 43 5.32 3.64 -5.36
N ARG A 44 4.12 3.47 -4.75
CA ARG A 44 2.83 3.67 -5.44
C ARG A 44 2.41 5.15 -5.48
N ASN A 45 3.11 6.02 -4.75
CA ASN A 45 2.89 7.46 -4.82
C ASN A 45 3.50 8.03 -6.09
N GLU A 46 2.69 8.17 -7.14
CA GLU A 46 3.12 8.67 -8.45
C GLU A 46 3.68 10.09 -8.40
N ARG A 47 3.25 10.92 -7.43
CA ARG A 47 3.77 12.27 -7.25
C ARG A 47 5.21 12.27 -6.71
N ALA A 48 5.52 11.36 -5.79
CA ALA A 48 6.86 11.22 -5.21
C ALA A 48 7.79 10.34 -6.04
N PHE A 49 7.26 9.32 -6.72
CA PHE A 49 8.01 8.31 -7.47
C PHE A 49 7.42 8.08 -8.88
N PRO A 50 7.42 9.09 -9.76
CA PRO A 50 6.79 8.99 -11.09
C PRO A 50 7.37 7.87 -11.97
N THR A 51 8.66 7.55 -11.80
CA THR A 51 9.32 6.47 -12.54
C THR A 51 8.91 5.07 -12.10
N ALA A 52 8.32 4.93 -10.90
CA ALA A 52 7.84 3.65 -10.38
C ALA A 52 6.43 3.29 -10.88
N LYS A 53 5.74 4.21 -11.58
CA LYS A 53 4.38 4.01 -12.10
C LYS A 53 4.24 2.71 -12.89
N ALA A 54 5.19 2.44 -13.79
CA ALA A 54 5.19 1.25 -14.65
C ALA A 54 5.17 -0.08 -13.87
N LEU A 55 5.67 -0.08 -12.62
CA LEU A 55 5.67 -1.27 -11.75
C LEU A 55 4.27 -1.69 -11.31
N PHE A 56 3.31 -0.76 -11.34
CA PHE A 56 1.94 -0.97 -10.86
C PHE A 56 0.90 -0.98 -11.99
N GLU A 57 1.32 -0.96 -13.26
CA GLU A 57 0.42 -1.08 -14.41
C GLU A 57 -0.33 -2.42 -14.35
N GLY A 58 -1.67 -2.37 -14.45
CA GLY A 58 -2.54 -3.54 -14.31
C GLY A 58 -2.90 -3.91 -12.87
N HIS A 59 -2.39 -3.15 -11.89
CA HIS A 59 -2.65 -3.32 -10.46
C HIS A 59 -3.42 -2.13 -9.87
N GLU A 60 -4.26 -1.46 -10.66
CA GLU A 60 -5.03 -0.30 -10.23
C GLU A 60 -6.16 -0.67 -9.26
N GLU A 61 -6.68 -1.88 -9.41
CA GLU A 61 -7.86 -2.39 -8.70
C GLU A 61 -7.51 -3.40 -7.60
N ASP A 62 -6.24 -3.64 -7.34
CA ASP A 62 -5.79 -4.53 -6.28
C ASP A 62 -4.82 -3.82 -5.32
N PHE A 63 -4.42 -4.58 -4.29
CA PHE A 63 -3.59 -4.09 -3.20
C PHE A 63 -2.13 -4.53 -3.32
N VAL A 64 -1.66 -4.82 -4.54
CA VAL A 64 -0.25 -5.21 -4.76
C VAL A 64 0.68 -4.17 -4.17
N THR A 65 1.66 -4.65 -3.42
CA THR A 65 2.68 -3.85 -2.72
C THR A 65 4.04 -4.49 -2.94
N TYR A 66 5.01 -3.70 -3.37
CA TYR A 66 6.39 -4.13 -3.53
C TYR A 66 7.25 -3.61 -2.37
N PHE A 67 7.99 -4.52 -1.72
CA PHE A 67 8.96 -4.14 -0.69
C PHE A 67 10.35 -4.15 -1.28
N SER A 68 11.07 -3.03 -1.13
CA SER A 68 12.50 -3.00 -1.36
C SER A 68 13.23 -3.55 -0.14
N THR A 69 14.21 -4.41 -0.39
CA THR A 69 15.18 -4.84 0.61
C THR A 69 16.50 -4.12 0.36
N VAL A 70 17.24 -3.84 1.44
CA VAL A 70 18.65 -3.42 1.37
C VAL A 70 19.56 -4.62 1.54
#